data_AF-A0A9X9AAR1-F1
#
_entry.id   AF-A0A9X9AAR1-F1
#
_cell.length_a   1.000
_cell.length_b   1.000
_cell.length_c   1.000
_cell.angle_alpha   90.00
_cell.angle_beta   90.00
_cell.angle_gamma   90.00
#
_symmetry.space_group_name_H-M   'P 1'
#
loop_
_entity.id
_entity.type
_entity.pdbx_description
1 polymer ?
#
loop_
_entity_poly.entity_id
_entity_poly.type
_entity_poly.pdbx_seq_one_letter_code
_entity_poly.pdbx_strand_id
1 'polypeptide(L)'
;MDMYELATGVDSKEKLVEFLFYLQKDFKENKNEWENITLEDYLESLEAWLNDCDGAFQNKGEEMPKNISWNFIATVLLAGAYYE
;
A
#
# COMPACT_ATOMS: atom_id res chain seq x y z
N MET A 1 7.22 -8.00 -12.53
CA MET A 1 7.85 -6.76 -12.03
C MET A 1 7.88 -6.91 -10.53
N ASP A 2 8.98 -6.58 -9.87
CA ASP A 2 9.03 -6.73 -8.42
C ASP A 2 8.20 -5.62 -7.76
N MET A 3 7.07 -6.00 -7.15
CA MET A 3 6.17 -5.06 -6.48
C MET A 3 6.83 -4.39 -5.27
N TYR A 4 7.80 -5.06 -4.61
CA TYR A 4 8.55 -4.49 -3.50
C TYR A 4 9.52 -3.42 -4.00
N GLU A 5 10.22 -3.68 -5.11
CA GLU A 5 11.10 -2.68 -5.74
C GLU A 5 10.32 -1.42 -6.12
N LEU A 6 9.17 -1.59 -6.79
CA LEU A 6 8.29 -0.46 -7.12
C LEU A 6 7.84 0.31 -5.88
N ALA A 7 7.38 -0.37 -4.84
CA ALA A 7 6.90 0.26 -3.61
C ALA A 7 7.99 1.09 -2.92
N THR A 8 9.21 0.55 -2.81
CA THR A 8 10.35 1.27 -2.20
C THR A 8 10.82 2.46 -3.02
N GLY A 9 10.50 2.52 -4.32
CA GLY A 9 10.85 3.60 -5.23
C GLY A 9 9.87 4.77 -5.26
N VAL A 10 8.74 4.71 -4.57
CA VAL A 10 7.69 5.75 -4.58
C VAL A 10 8.11 6.96 -3.75
N ASP A 11 8.50 8.05 -4.44
CA ASP A 11 8.96 9.31 -3.83
C ASP A 11 8.14 10.53 -4.29
N SER A 12 7.14 10.31 -5.13
CA SER A 12 6.38 11.36 -5.82
C SER A 12 4.96 10.88 -6.14
N LYS A 13 4.06 11.82 -6.37
CA LYS A 13 2.67 11.53 -6.75
C LYS A 13 2.61 10.74 -8.07
N GLU A 14 3.46 11.10 -9.03
CA GLU A 14 3.54 10.45 -10.34
C GLU A 14 3.94 8.99 -10.19
N LYS A 15 4.95 8.69 -9.36
CA LYS A 15 5.33 7.30 -9.06
C LYS A 15 4.28 6.54 -8.25
N LEU A 16 3.53 7.22 -7.36
CA LEU A 16 2.41 6.58 -6.66
C LEU A 16 1.30 6.17 -7.64
N VAL A 17 0.97 7.03 -8.61
CA VAL A 17 -0.01 6.71 -9.67
C VAL A 17 0.48 5.53 -10.52
N GLU A 18 1.76 5.51 -10.88
CA GLU A 18 2.39 4.39 -11.59
C GLU A 18 2.34 3.09 -10.76
N PHE A 19 2.67 3.17 -9.47
CA PHE A 19 2.59 2.03 -8.56
C PHE A 19 1.17 1.47 -8.48
N LEU A 20 0.14 2.32 -8.34
CA LEU A 20 -1.26 1.88 -8.30
C LEU A 20 -1.70 1.20 -9.59
N PHE A 21 -1.24 1.70 -10.75
CA PHE A 21 -1.49 1.06 -12.04
C PHE A 21 -0.90 -0.36 -12.08
N TYR A 22 0.36 -0.52 -11.67
CA TYR A 22 1.00 -1.84 -11.66
C TYR A 22 0.45 -2.78 -10.58
N LEU A 23 0.08 -2.26 -9.40
CA LEU A 23 -0.57 -3.04 -8.36
C LEU A 23 -1.92 -3.61 -8.83
N GLN A 24 -2.73 -2.79 -9.52
CA GLN A 24 -3.98 -3.27 -10.11
C GLN A 24 -3.74 -4.32 -11.20
N LYS A 25 -2.69 -4.14 -12.01
CA LYS A 25 -2.30 -5.11 -13.04
C LYS A 25 -1.84 -6.44 -12.41
N ASP A 26 -1.01 -6.36 -11.38
CA ASP A 26 -0.53 -7.53 -10.63
C ASP A 26 -1.69 -8.31 -10.02
N PHE A 27 -2.65 -7.64 -9.37
CA PHE A 27 -3.86 -8.29 -8.86
C PHE A 27 -4.67 -9.00 -9.95
N LYS A 28 -4.78 -8.42 -11.15
CA LYS A 28 -5.53 -9.01 -12.28
C LYS A 28 -4.81 -10.24 -12.86
N GLU A 29 -3.49 -10.18 -13.00
CA GLU A 29 -2.69 -11.23 -13.64
C GLU A 29 -2.35 -12.36 -12.68
N ASN A 30 -2.13 -12.05 -11.40
CA ASN A 30 -1.62 -12.95 -10.36
C ASN A 30 -2.63 -13.15 -9.22
N LYS A 31 -3.94 -13.03 -9.49
CA LYS A 31 -5.00 -13.11 -8.46
C LYS A 31 -4.90 -14.33 -7.53
N ASN A 32 -4.43 -15.47 -8.05
CA ASN A 32 -4.30 -16.70 -7.27
C ASN A 32 -3.13 -16.68 -6.27
N GLU A 33 -2.20 -15.73 -6.39
CA GLU A 33 -1.07 -15.53 -5.48
C GLU A 33 -1.41 -14.53 -4.37
N TRP A 34 -2.50 -13.77 -4.51
CA TRP A 34 -2.98 -12.83 -3.52
C TRP A 34 -3.80 -13.53 -2.45
N GLU A 35 -3.49 -13.27 -1.18
CA GLU A 35 -4.30 -13.76 -0.05
C GLU A 35 -5.59 -12.93 0.13
N ASN A 36 -5.49 -11.61 -0.07
CA ASN A 36 -6.56 -10.65 0.20
C ASN A 36 -7.23 -10.20 -1.10
N ILE A 37 -8.26 -10.93 -1.53
CA ILE A 37 -8.83 -10.80 -2.87
C ILE A 37 -10.18 -10.05 -2.92
N THR A 38 -10.79 -9.82 -1.76
CA THR A 38 -11.96 -8.94 -1.62
C THR A 38 -11.53 -7.56 -1.12
N LEU A 39 -12.38 -6.55 -1.27
CA LEU A 39 -12.08 -5.22 -0.77
C LEU A 39 -12.01 -5.23 0.76
N GLU A 40 -12.90 -5.99 1.39
CA GLU A 40 -12.97 -6.20 2.83
C GLU A 40 -11.66 -6.78 3.36
N ASP A 41 -11.21 -7.93 2.82
CA ASP A 41 -9.96 -8.59 3.25
C ASP A 41 -8.74 -7.66 3.05
N TYR A 42 -8.73 -6.90 1.95
CA TYR A 42 -7.65 -5.98 1.63
C TYR A 42 -7.59 -4.81 2.63
N LEU A 43 -8.74 -4.22 2.98
CA LEU A 43 -8.80 -3.14 3.97
C LEU A 43 -8.45 -3.62 5.38
N GLU A 44 -8.93 -4.81 5.78
CA GLU A 44 -8.56 -5.44 7.06
C GLU A 44 -7.05 -5.69 7.14
N SER A 45 -6.44 -6.13 6.03
CA SER A 45 -5.00 -6.37 5.97
C SER A 45 -4.17 -5.09 6.02
N LEU A 46 -4.65 -3.99 5.43
CA LEU A 46 -4.02 -2.68 5.58
C LEU A 46 -4.06 -2.18 7.03
N GLU A 47 -5.20 -2.37 7.72
CA GLU A 47 -5.34 -2.03 9.14
C GLU A 47 -4.38 -2.85 10.00
N ALA A 48 -4.39 -4.17 9.84
CA ALA A 48 -3.53 -5.08 10.58
C ALA A 48 -2.05 -4.75 10.39
N TRP A 49 -1.62 -4.49 9.15
CA TRP A 49 -0.25 -4.07 8.86
C TRP A 49 0.12 -2.76 9.56
N LEU A 50 -0.74 -1.74 9.53
CA LEU A 50 -0.46 -0.45 10.19
C LEU A 50 -0.35 -0.59 11.71
N ASN A 51 -1.12 -1.48 12.33
CA ASN A 51 -1.02 -1.78 13.76
C ASN A 51 0.30 -2.47 14.14
N ASP A 52 0.86 -3.29 13.25
CA ASP A 52 2.06 -4.10 13.52
C ASP A 52 3.36 -3.53 12.91
N CYS A 53 3.27 -2.51 12.05
CA CYS A 53 4.39 -2.06 11.22
C CYS A 53 5.61 -1.59 12.02
N ASP A 54 5.42 -1.03 13.21
CA ASP A 54 6.53 -0.61 14.09
C ASP A 54 7.50 -1.77 14.37
N GLY A 55 6.97 -2.99 14.61
CA GLY A 55 7.78 -4.19 14.81
C GLY A 55 8.55 -4.58 13.55
N ALA A 56 7.96 -4.40 12.37
CA ALA A 56 8.61 -4.69 11.09
C ALA A 56 9.81 -3.77 10.82
N PHE A 57 9.70 -2.48 11.14
CA PHE A 57 10.81 -1.53 11.03
C PHE A 57 11.91 -1.84 12.07
N GLN A 58 11.53 -2.08 13.33
CA GLN A 58 12.47 -2.42 14.40
C GLN A 58 13.28 -3.69 14.07
N ASN A 59 12.63 -4.74 13.56
CA ASN A 59 13.30 -5.99 13.19
C ASN A 59 14.32 -5.83 12.05
N LYS A 60 14.15 -4.82 11.20
CA LYS A 60 15.10 -4.46 10.13
C LYS A 60 16.18 -3.48 10.57
N GLY A 61 16.12 -2.98 11.81
CA GLY A 61 16.98 -1.89 12.28
C GLY A 61 16.70 -0.56 11.58
N GLU A 62 15.49 -0.41 11.02
CA GLU A 62 15.03 0.78 10.32
C GLU A 62 14.11 1.60 11.24
N GLU A 63 14.03 2.91 11.00
CA GLU A 63 13.04 3.77 11.67
C GLU A 63 11.82 3.98 10.77
N MET A 64 10.63 4.01 11.38
CA MET A 64 9.42 4.45 10.71
C MET A 64 9.62 5.86 10.11
N PRO A 65 9.13 6.12 8.88
CA PRO A 65 9.20 7.45 8.30
C PRO A 65 8.48 8.48 9.19
N LYS A 66 9.18 9.57 9.52
CA LYS A 66 8.68 10.57 10.49
C LYS A 66 7.69 11.57 9.90
N ASN A 67 7.68 11.73 8.58
CA ASN A 67 6.90 12.77 7.88
C ASN A 67 5.77 12.16 7.03
N ILE A 68 5.09 11.13 7.54
CA ILE A 68 3.95 10.53 6.85
C ILE A 68 2.74 11.43 7.02
N SER A 69 2.15 11.87 5.90
CA SER A 69 0.90 12.62 5.89
C SER A 69 -0.29 11.66 6.00
N TRP A 70 -0.57 11.14 7.19
CA TRP A 70 -1.66 10.17 7.43
C TRP A 70 -3.03 10.64 6.94
N ASN A 71 -3.32 11.93 7.10
CA ASN A 71 -4.54 12.56 6.59
C ASN A 71 -4.66 12.51 5.05
N PHE A 72 -3.54 12.59 4.33
CA PHE A 72 -3.53 12.52 2.87
C PHE A 72 -3.80 11.09 2.42
N ILE A 73 -3.18 10.09 3.07
CA ILE A 73 -3.45 8.67 2.83
C ILE A 73 -4.95 8.37 3.03
N ALA A 74 -5.51 8.81 4.16
CA ALA A 74 -6.94 8.65 4.46
C ALA A 74 -7.83 9.35 3.41
N THR A 75 -7.46 10.55 2.96
CA THR A 75 -8.19 11.28 1.91
C THR A 75 -8.18 10.54 0.58
N VAL A 76 -7.04 9.95 0.18
CA VAL A 76 -6.93 9.17 -1.06
C VAL A 76 -7.81 7.91 -1.01
N LEU A 77 -7.78 7.19 0.11
CA LEU A 77 -8.65 6.01 0.32
C LEU A 77 -10.13 6.39 0.24
N LEU A 78 -10.52 7.49 0.89
CA LEU A 78 -11.89 7.99 0.87
C LEU A 78 -12.30 8.42 -0.55
N ALA A 79 -11.40 9.05 -1.30
CA ALA A 79 -11.68 9.48 -2.66
C ALA A 79 -11.90 8.31 -3.61
N GLY A 80 -11.07 7.26 -3.52
CA GLY A 80 -11.27 6.03 -4.30
C GLY A 80 -12.50 5.23 -3.90
N ALA A 81 -13.07 5.46 -2.71
CA ALA A 81 -14.29 4.80 -2.27
C ALA A 81 -15.57 5.52 -2.74
N TYR A 82 -15.54 6.86 -2.86
CA TYR A 82 -16.76 7.67 -3.02
C TYR A 82 -16.80 8.61 -4.23
N TYR A 83 -15.66 8.95 -4.84
CA TYR A 83 -15.61 10.00 -5.87
C TYR A 83 -15.11 9.54 -7.23
N GLU A 84 -14.01 8.79 -7.27
CA GLU A 84 -13.35 8.33 -8.51
C GLU A 84 -13.74 6.88 -8.85
#